data_AF-A0A4P5QT82-F1
#
_entry.id   AF-A0A4P5QT82-F1
#
_cell.length_a   1.000
_cell.length_b   1.000
_cell.length_c   1.000
_cell.angle_alpha   90.00
_cell.angle_beta   90.00
_cell.angle_gamma   90.00
#
_symmetry.space_group_name_H-M   'P 1'
#
loop_
_entity.id
_entity.type
_entity.pdbx_description
1 polymer ?
#
loop_
_entity_poly.entity_id
_entity_poly.type
_entity_poly.pdbx_seq_one_letter_code
_entity_poly.pdbx_strand_id
1 'polypeptide(L)'
;MKSTLMSRKPLSANDPDHLRRLLFVFSLWVLVFFSLSGSKLPPYIYPVLLPLLLLVTTHESSESAPLKQTYIGSELILIGIVLMGYLSLKLSDAPSFYLAFLLLLIFVVAGLFLRFAYRPPTKILATVLFLPMVGLLLSFHVLSDYIAPQSVKKWVVQSPLDTEWLSFGTYFQGITYYSQKPCRVIAGTGELRFGKDRLSPEKAALQFYEKPSQIEQALADTQRLAPGAPIRMIAKVKIWKLMPQILQDQWIIIDQNQDINLLLAPRNLSGAALRPR
;
A
#
# COMPACT_ATOMS: atom_id res chain seq x y z
N MET A 1 24.31 -46.55 35.38
CA MET A 1 23.49 -45.69 34.51
C MET A 1 23.98 -45.83 33.08
N LYS A 2 23.25 -46.51 32.20
CA LYS A 2 23.59 -46.61 30.77
C LYS A 2 23.07 -45.35 30.06
N SER A 3 23.98 -44.58 29.49
CA SER A 3 23.67 -43.48 28.58
C SER A 3 22.99 -44.06 27.34
N THR A 4 21.67 -43.88 27.25
CA THR A 4 20.90 -44.16 26.04
C THR A 4 21.23 -43.06 25.03
N LEU A 5 22.38 -43.20 24.36
CA LEU A 5 22.70 -42.44 23.15
C LEU A 5 21.62 -42.76 22.12
N MET A 6 20.63 -41.87 22.02
CA MET A 6 19.65 -41.90 20.94
C MET A 6 20.42 -41.83 19.61
N SER A 7 20.57 -42.99 18.97
CA SER A 7 20.98 -43.10 17.58
C SER A 7 19.95 -42.35 16.74
N ARG A 8 20.24 -41.08 16.44
CA ARG A 8 19.49 -40.32 15.44
C ARG A 8 19.85 -40.92 14.09
N LYS A 9 19.05 -41.89 13.61
CA LYS A 9 19.09 -42.27 12.20
C LYS A 9 18.98 -40.99 11.36
N PRO A 10 19.87 -40.77 10.38
CA PRO A 10 19.72 -39.64 9.47
C PRO A 10 18.34 -39.78 8.80
N LEU A 11 17.51 -38.74 8.94
CA LEU A 11 16.21 -38.68 8.29
C LEU A 11 16.44 -38.82 6.78
N SER A 12 15.77 -39.80 6.18
CA SER A 12 15.75 -39.94 4.72
C SER A 12 15.22 -38.64 4.11
N ALA A 13 15.80 -38.22 2.99
CA ALA A 13 15.32 -37.04 2.24
C ALA A 13 13.84 -37.16 1.83
N ASN A 14 13.29 -38.38 1.82
CA ASN A 14 11.90 -38.69 1.50
C ASN A 14 10.98 -38.76 2.74
N ASP A 15 11.47 -38.42 3.94
CA ASP A 15 10.65 -38.40 5.14
C ASP A 15 9.77 -37.13 5.18
N PRO A 16 8.42 -37.24 5.19
CA PRO A 16 7.54 -36.07 5.29
C PRO A 16 7.81 -35.21 6.53
N ASP A 17 8.37 -35.77 7.60
CA ASP A 17 8.75 -35.01 8.79
C ASP A 17 10.01 -34.16 8.56
N HIS A 18 10.88 -34.55 7.63
CA HIS A 18 12.03 -33.73 7.25
C HIS A 18 11.57 -32.45 6.54
N LEU A 19 10.64 -32.56 5.59
CA LEU A 19 10.07 -31.42 4.89
C LEU A 19 9.34 -30.47 5.85
N ARG A 20 8.51 -30.99 6.77
CA ARG A 20 7.83 -30.17 7.78
C ARG A 20 8.81 -29.40 8.66
N ARG A 21 9.88 -30.04 9.12
CA ARG A 21 10.93 -29.36 9.92
C ARG A 21 11.61 -28.26 9.12
N LEU A 22 11.94 -28.51 7.86
CA LEU A 22 12.56 -27.52 7.00
C LEU A 22 11.66 -26.29 6.82
N LEU A 23 10.38 -26.50 6.49
CA LEU A 23 9.41 -25.42 6.33
C LEU A 23 9.25 -24.61 7.62
N PHE A 24 9.17 -25.29 8.77
CA PHE A 24 9.03 -24.63 10.07
C PHE A 24 10.27 -23.80 10.44
N VAL A 25 11.46 -24.38 10.28
CA VAL A 25 12.73 -23.69 10.56
C VAL A 25 12.88 -22.49 9.63
N PHE A 26 12.53 -22.63 8.34
CA PHE A 26 12.56 -21.52 7.39
C PHE A 26 11.60 -20.39 7.80
N SER A 27 10.34 -20.72 8.13
CA SER A 27 9.36 -19.74 8.61
C SER A 27 9.86 -19.01 9.86
N LEU A 28 10.38 -19.75 10.85
CA LEU A 28 10.90 -19.18 12.08
C LEU A 28 12.10 -18.27 11.81
N TRP A 29 13.04 -18.71 10.97
CA TRP A 29 14.22 -17.93 10.60
C TRP A 29 13.83 -16.59 9.97
N VAL A 30 12.97 -16.59 8.97
CA VAL A 30 12.54 -15.37 8.27
C VAL A 30 11.80 -14.42 9.23
N LEU A 31 10.90 -14.96 10.07
CA LEU A 31 10.20 -14.16 11.08
C LEU A 31 11.16 -13.51 12.06
N VAL A 32 12.06 -14.29 12.67
CA VAL A 32 13.04 -13.77 13.64
C VAL A 32 13.97 -12.75 12.99
N PHE A 33 14.49 -13.05 11.80
CA PHE A 33 15.39 -12.16 11.06
C PHE A 33 14.74 -10.78 10.81
N PHE A 34 13.52 -10.75 10.26
CA PHE A 34 12.83 -9.48 9.99
C PHE A 34 12.24 -8.81 11.24
N SER A 35 11.93 -9.57 12.30
CA SER A 35 11.56 -9.01 13.61
C SER A 35 12.73 -8.25 14.24
N LEU A 36 13.96 -8.74 14.10
CA LEU A 36 15.17 -8.11 14.63
C LEU A 36 15.74 -7.00 13.72
N SER A 37 15.27 -6.90 12.47
CA SER A 37 15.68 -5.84 11.53
C SER A 37 15.28 -4.45 12.01
N GLY A 38 16.19 -3.47 11.83
CA GLY A 38 15.94 -2.06 12.14
C GLY A 38 14.91 -1.38 11.23
N SER A 39 14.67 -1.94 10.04
CA SER A 39 13.59 -1.53 9.13
C SER A 39 12.56 -2.65 9.01
N LYS A 40 11.27 -2.30 9.11
CA LYS A 40 10.15 -3.25 9.04
C LYS A 40 9.13 -2.75 8.03
N LEU A 41 8.95 -3.52 6.96
CA LEU A 41 7.87 -3.32 6.00
C LEU A 41 6.99 -4.57 5.97
N PRO A 42 5.65 -4.44 5.91
CA PRO A 42 4.76 -5.60 5.89
C PRO A 42 5.11 -6.68 4.84
N PRO A 43 5.59 -6.35 3.62
CA PRO A 43 5.97 -7.36 2.64
C PRO A 43 7.14 -8.27 3.06
N TYR A 44 7.92 -7.90 4.09
CA TYR A 44 9.06 -8.69 4.54
C TYR A 44 8.66 -10.08 5.07
N ILE A 45 7.42 -10.26 5.52
CA ILE A 45 6.92 -11.57 5.96
C ILE A 45 6.33 -12.40 4.82
N TYR A 46 6.18 -11.88 3.60
CA TYR A 46 5.58 -12.63 2.49
C TYR A 46 6.26 -13.97 2.19
N PRO A 47 7.60 -14.10 2.28
CA PRO A 47 8.26 -15.39 2.06
C PRO A 47 7.80 -16.50 3.03
N VAL A 48 7.26 -16.18 4.21
CA VAL A 48 6.79 -17.22 5.16
C VAL A 48 5.38 -17.71 4.90
N LEU A 49 4.58 -16.99 4.09
CA LEU A 49 3.18 -17.32 3.87
C LEU A 49 3.01 -18.70 3.21
N LEU A 50 3.78 -18.98 2.16
CA LEU A 50 3.71 -20.26 1.45
C LEU A 50 4.18 -21.45 2.32
N PRO A 51 5.34 -21.39 2.99
CA PRO A 51 5.76 -22.45 3.92
C PRO A 51 4.75 -22.72 5.04
N LEU A 52 4.15 -21.67 5.63
CA LEU A 52 3.12 -21.83 6.65
C LEU A 52 1.86 -22.48 6.08
N LEU A 53 1.42 -22.08 4.88
CA LEU A 53 0.29 -22.71 4.20
C LEU A 53 0.53 -24.21 3.94
N LEU A 54 1.75 -24.57 3.49
CA LEU A 54 2.14 -25.97 3.28
C LEU A 54 2.18 -26.77 4.59
N LEU A 55 2.64 -26.16 5.69
CA LEU A 55 2.60 -26.78 7.01
C LEU A 55 1.17 -27.05 7.48
N VAL A 56 0.26 -26.10 7.29
CA VAL A 56 -1.16 -26.25 7.64
C VAL A 56 -1.78 -27.38 6.82
N THR A 57 -1.68 -27.30 5.49
CA THR A 57 -2.27 -28.30 4.57
C THR A 57 -1.72 -29.71 4.74
N THR A 58 -0.42 -29.87 5.04
CA THR A 58 0.17 -31.20 5.29
C THR A 58 -0.18 -31.76 6.67
N HIS A 59 -0.56 -30.92 7.64
CA HIS A 59 -1.05 -31.35 8.95
C HIS A 59 -2.55 -31.70 8.93
N GLU A 60 -3.30 -31.15 7.98
CA GLU A 60 -4.74 -31.33 7.80
C GLU A 60 -5.16 -32.69 7.22
N SER A 61 -4.23 -33.49 6.69
CA SER A 61 -4.52 -34.83 6.14
C SER A 61 -4.81 -35.93 7.19
N SER A 62 -4.90 -35.59 8.48
CA SER A 62 -5.19 -36.53 9.58
C SER A 62 -6.65 -36.45 10.06
N GLU A 63 -7.17 -37.52 10.69
CA GLU A 63 -8.58 -37.83 11.05
C GLU A 63 -9.39 -36.76 11.83
N SER A 64 -8.82 -35.61 12.16
CA SER A 64 -9.39 -34.53 12.99
C SER A 64 -10.16 -33.43 12.21
N ALA A 65 -10.51 -33.68 10.95
CA ALA A 65 -11.12 -32.71 10.05
C ALA A 65 -12.37 -31.96 10.59
N PRO A 66 -13.34 -32.58 11.30
CA PRO A 66 -14.56 -31.88 11.73
C PRO A 66 -14.30 -30.81 12.81
N LEU A 67 -13.48 -31.13 13.83
CA LEU A 67 -13.12 -30.18 14.88
C LEU A 67 -12.35 -29.00 14.30
N LYS A 68 -11.46 -29.26 13.34
CA LYS A 68 -10.66 -28.24 12.66
C LYS A 68 -11.51 -27.29 11.80
N GLN A 69 -12.52 -27.81 11.09
CA GLN A 69 -13.47 -26.98 10.33
C GLN A 69 -14.23 -26.00 11.23
N THR A 70 -14.62 -26.43 12.44
CA THR A 70 -15.25 -25.56 13.43
C THR A 70 -14.34 -24.42 13.90
N TYR A 71 -13.04 -24.68 14.07
CA TYR A 71 -12.07 -23.64 14.42
C TYR A 71 -11.86 -22.65 13.28
N ILE A 72 -11.63 -23.12 12.06
CA ILE A 72 -11.49 -22.26 10.87
C ILE A 72 -12.75 -21.40 10.69
N GLY A 73 -13.94 -21.99 10.86
CA GLY A 73 -15.19 -21.24 10.81
C GLY A 73 -15.27 -20.12 11.85
N SER A 74 -14.78 -20.37 13.06
CA SER A 74 -14.74 -19.38 14.14
C SER A 74 -13.72 -18.27 13.89
N GLU A 75 -12.56 -18.61 13.34
CA GLU A 75 -11.53 -17.66 12.93
C GLU A 75 -12.04 -16.73 11.81
N LEU A 76 -12.72 -17.28 10.80
CA LEU A 76 -13.33 -16.47 9.74
C LEU A 76 -14.40 -15.52 10.27
N ILE A 77 -15.26 -15.98 11.19
CA ILE A 77 -16.23 -15.11 11.86
C ILE A 77 -15.50 -13.97 12.60
N LEU A 78 -14.48 -14.29 13.38
CA LEU A 78 -13.73 -13.29 14.15
C LEU A 78 -13.05 -12.27 13.22
N ILE A 79 -12.38 -12.72 12.17
CA ILE A 79 -11.75 -11.85 11.17
C ILE A 79 -12.80 -10.95 10.50
N GLY A 80 -13.93 -11.53 10.08
CA GLY A 80 -15.04 -10.78 9.50
C GLY A 80 -15.54 -9.68 10.42
N ILE A 81 -15.83 -10.00 11.68
CA ILE A 81 -16.28 -9.03 12.69
C ILE A 81 -15.25 -7.93 12.92
N VAL A 82 -13.96 -8.27 13.04
CA VAL A 82 -12.88 -7.30 13.25
C VAL A 82 -12.75 -6.36 12.04
N LEU A 83 -12.76 -6.90 10.82
CA LEU A 83 -12.66 -6.10 9.60
C LEU A 83 -13.88 -5.19 9.40
N MET A 84 -15.08 -5.72 9.62
CA MET A 84 -16.32 -4.94 9.56
C MET A 84 -16.35 -3.86 10.64
N GLY A 85 -15.94 -4.18 11.88
CA GLY A 85 -15.82 -3.22 12.96
C GLY A 85 -14.82 -2.11 12.64
N TYR A 86 -13.65 -2.46 12.10
CA TYR A 86 -12.67 -1.48 11.63
C TYR A 86 -13.26 -0.58 10.54
N LEU A 87 -13.94 -1.16 9.55
CA LEU A 87 -14.59 -0.44 8.47
C LEU A 87 -15.62 0.56 9.02
N SER A 88 -16.48 0.11 9.95
CA SER A 88 -17.48 0.96 10.61
C SER A 88 -16.87 2.10 11.43
N LEU A 89 -15.73 1.88 12.07
CA LEU A 89 -15.08 2.89 12.92
C LEU A 89 -14.25 3.91 12.14
N LYS A 90 -13.71 3.54 10.98
CA LYS A 90 -12.73 4.38 10.25
C LYS A 90 -13.20 4.88 8.89
N LEU A 91 -14.17 4.21 8.28
CA LEU A 91 -14.54 4.41 6.89
C LEU A 91 -16.07 4.45 6.69
N SER A 92 -16.84 4.75 7.73
CA SER A 92 -18.31 4.87 7.68
C SER A 92 -18.79 5.90 6.67
N ASP A 93 -17.99 6.95 6.45
CA ASP A 93 -18.35 8.09 5.59
C ASP A 93 -17.95 7.85 4.12
N ALA A 94 -17.36 6.68 3.80
CA ALA A 94 -17.03 6.33 2.43
C ALA A 94 -18.31 6.03 1.62
N PRO A 95 -18.49 6.57 0.41
CA PRO A 95 -19.64 6.27 -0.47
C PRO A 95 -19.81 4.78 -0.76
N SER A 96 -18.69 4.04 -0.83
CA SER A 96 -18.66 2.59 -1.06
C SER A 96 -18.68 1.76 0.23
N PHE A 97 -18.93 2.37 1.39
CA PHE A 97 -18.94 1.71 2.70
C PHE A 97 -19.85 0.48 2.72
N TYR A 98 -21.12 0.62 2.34
CA TYR A 98 -22.08 -0.49 2.38
C TYR A 98 -21.70 -1.65 1.46
N LEU A 99 -21.11 -1.35 0.30
CA LEU A 99 -20.64 -2.38 -0.62
C LEU A 99 -19.44 -3.13 -0.03
N ALA A 100 -18.45 -2.43 0.54
CA ALA A 100 -17.33 -3.07 1.21
C ALA A 100 -17.79 -3.87 2.44
N PHE A 101 -18.74 -3.35 3.21
CA PHE A 101 -19.31 -4.05 4.37
C PHE A 101 -19.98 -5.36 3.95
N LEU A 102 -20.77 -5.34 2.86
CA LEU A 102 -21.39 -6.53 2.30
C LEU A 102 -20.37 -7.55 1.80
N LEU A 103 -19.30 -7.09 1.15
CA LEU A 103 -18.21 -7.95 0.68
C LEU A 103 -17.44 -8.60 1.84
N LEU A 104 -17.28 -7.91 2.97
CA LEU A 104 -16.67 -8.46 4.19
C LEU A 104 -17.60 -9.39 4.96
N LEU A 105 -18.92 -9.24 4.85
CA LEU A 105 -19.90 -10.15 5.45
C LEU A 105 -19.73 -11.60 4.97
N ILE A 106 -19.13 -11.80 3.79
CA ILE A 106 -18.77 -13.12 3.24
C ILE A 106 -17.89 -13.90 4.23
N PHE A 107 -17.02 -13.26 5.01
CA PHE A 107 -16.23 -13.93 6.05
C PHE A 107 -17.12 -14.55 7.13
N VAL A 108 -18.11 -13.80 7.61
CA VAL A 108 -19.03 -14.27 8.66
C VAL A 108 -19.90 -15.40 8.12
N VAL A 109 -20.45 -15.25 6.91
CA VAL A 109 -21.30 -16.28 6.28
C VAL A 109 -20.50 -17.55 6.00
N ALA A 110 -19.29 -17.43 5.43
CA ALA A 110 -18.39 -18.56 5.20
C ALA A 110 -18.01 -19.24 6.51
N GLY A 111 -17.71 -18.46 7.55
CA GLY A 111 -17.34 -18.99 8.85
C GLY A 111 -18.50 -19.70 9.56
N LEU A 112 -19.72 -19.16 9.49
CA LEU A 112 -20.93 -19.82 9.98
C LEU A 112 -21.18 -21.12 9.20
N PHE A 113 -21.05 -21.10 7.88
CA PHE A 113 -21.17 -22.29 7.06
C PHE A 113 -20.16 -23.37 7.49
N LEU A 114 -18.87 -23.06 7.61
CA LEU A 114 -17.86 -24.05 8.02
C LEU A 114 -18.04 -24.53 9.47
N ARG A 115 -18.59 -23.68 10.34
CA ARG A 115 -18.86 -24.02 11.72
C ARG A 115 -20.00 -25.03 11.87
N PHE A 116 -21.04 -24.92 11.05
CA PHE A 116 -22.26 -25.72 11.17
C PHE A 116 -22.42 -26.80 10.10
N ALA A 117 -21.74 -26.68 8.97
CA ALA A 117 -21.77 -27.69 7.91
C ALA A 117 -20.99 -28.93 8.35
N TYR A 118 -21.64 -30.09 8.32
CA TYR A 118 -20.98 -31.35 8.60
C TYR A 118 -20.23 -31.86 7.37
N ARG A 119 -18.90 -31.80 7.40
CA ARG A 119 -17.97 -32.41 6.42
C ARG A 119 -18.28 -32.05 4.95
N PRO A 120 -18.24 -30.76 4.57
CA PRO A 120 -18.39 -30.38 3.17
C PRO A 120 -17.31 -31.07 2.30
N PRO A 121 -17.63 -31.51 1.06
CA PRO A 121 -16.65 -31.99 0.10
C PRO A 121 -15.49 -31.00 -0.08
N THR A 122 -14.29 -31.49 -0.36
CA THR A 122 -13.07 -30.65 -0.51
C THR A 122 -13.24 -29.51 -1.51
N LYS A 123 -14.00 -29.72 -2.58
CA LYS A 123 -14.33 -28.66 -3.56
C LYS A 123 -15.16 -27.53 -2.94
N ILE A 124 -16.14 -27.88 -2.11
CA ILE A 124 -16.97 -26.89 -1.39
C ILE A 124 -16.12 -26.16 -0.35
N LEU A 125 -15.29 -26.88 0.41
CA LEU A 125 -14.37 -26.27 1.36
C LEU A 125 -13.42 -25.26 0.69
N ALA A 126 -12.81 -25.64 -0.44
CA ALA A 126 -11.94 -24.75 -1.20
C ALA A 126 -12.67 -23.49 -1.68
N THR A 127 -13.87 -23.63 -2.22
CA THR A 127 -14.70 -22.49 -2.64
C THR A 127 -15.05 -21.58 -1.47
N VAL A 128 -15.46 -22.14 -0.34
CA VAL A 128 -15.84 -21.38 0.86
C VAL A 128 -14.65 -20.62 1.45
N LEU A 129 -13.43 -21.16 1.35
CA LEU A 129 -12.21 -20.46 1.78
C LEU A 129 -11.72 -19.41 0.77
N PHE A 130 -11.99 -19.61 -0.52
CA PHE A 130 -11.60 -18.67 -1.58
C PHE A 130 -12.48 -17.41 -1.59
N LEU A 131 -13.79 -17.55 -1.35
CA LEU A 131 -14.74 -16.44 -1.41
C LEU A 131 -14.40 -15.27 -0.45
N PRO A 132 -14.02 -15.49 0.82
CA PRO A 132 -13.55 -14.42 1.70
C PRO A 132 -12.33 -13.67 1.15
N MET A 133 -11.39 -14.34 0.49
CA MET A 133 -10.23 -13.66 -0.13
C MET A 133 -10.67 -12.72 -1.25
N VAL A 134 -11.59 -13.18 -2.11
CA VAL A 134 -12.17 -12.33 -3.17
C VAL A 134 -12.94 -11.15 -2.56
N GLY A 135 -13.76 -11.39 -1.54
CA GLY A 135 -14.48 -10.35 -0.83
C GLY A 135 -13.55 -9.29 -0.24
N LEU A 136 -12.44 -9.71 0.38
CA LEU A 136 -11.42 -8.80 0.91
C LEU A 136 -10.76 -7.96 -0.18
N LEU A 137 -10.33 -8.59 -1.28
CA LEU A 137 -9.69 -7.88 -2.39
C LEU A 137 -10.63 -6.87 -3.05
N LEU A 138 -11.89 -7.25 -3.28
CA LEU A 138 -12.91 -6.34 -3.82
C LEU A 138 -13.21 -5.21 -2.84
N SER A 139 -13.25 -5.48 -1.53
CA SER A 139 -13.44 -4.44 -0.50
C SER A 139 -12.31 -3.41 -0.54
N PHE A 140 -11.06 -3.85 -0.65
CA PHE A 140 -9.93 -2.93 -0.82
C PHE A 140 -9.97 -2.16 -2.13
N HIS A 141 -10.43 -2.79 -3.22
CA HIS A 141 -10.56 -2.12 -4.50
C HIS A 141 -11.57 -0.97 -4.44
N VAL A 142 -12.78 -1.23 -3.92
CA VAL A 142 -13.85 -0.21 -3.85
C VAL A 142 -13.57 0.88 -2.81
N LEU A 143 -12.69 0.62 -1.83
CA LEU A 143 -12.25 1.59 -0.83
C LEU A 143 -10.89 2.21 -1.16
N SER A 144 -10.28 1.88 -2.30
CA SER A 144 -8.88 2.23 -2.57
C SER A 144 -8.60 3.73 -2.48
N ASP A 145 -9.51 4.57 -2.95
CA ASP A 145 -9.38 6.03 -2.87
C ASP A 145 -9.42 6.57 -1.43
N TYR A 146 -10.10 5.88 -0.51
CA TYR A 146 -10.20 6.24 0.91
C TYR A 146 -9.06 5.64 1.75
N ILE A 147 -8.56 4.47 1.37
CA ILE A 147 -7.47 3.78 2.06
C ILE A 147 -6.10 4.33 1.62
N ALA A 148 -6.01 4.83 0.39
CA ALA A 148 -4.83 5.48 -0.16
C ALA A 148 -5.08 6.97 -0.49
N PRO A 149 -5.43 7.81 0.50
CA PRO A 149 -5.68 9.25 0.27
C PRO A 149 -4.42 10.02 -0.14
N GLN A 150 -3.26 9.37 -0.09
CA GLN A 150 -2.02 9.91 -0.62
C GLN A 150 -1.91 9.79 -2.15
N SER A 151 -2.83 9.07 -2.80
CA SER A 151 -2.85 8.92 -4.24
C SER A 151 -3.04 10.27 -4.93
N VAL A 152 -2.14 10.56 -5.87
CA VAL A 152 -2.20 11.76 -6.73
C VAL A 152 -2.86 11.48 -8.08
N LYS A 153 -3.34 10.25 -8.30
CA LYS A 153 -3.87 9.77 -9.59
C LYS A 153 -4.93 10.70 -10.15
N LYS A 154 -5.95 11.03 -9.35
CA LYS A 154 -7.07 11.89 -9.75
C LYS A 154 -6.56 13.19 -10.37
N TRP A 155 -5.67 13.89 -9.67
CA TRP A 155 -5.15 15.19 -10.10
C TRP A 155 -4.30 15.10 -11.35
N VAL A 156 -3.45 14.09 -11.45
CA VAL A 156 -2.55 13.95 -12.60
C VAL A 156 -3.32 13.55 -13.86
N VAL A 157 -4.26 12.62 -13.75
CA VAL A 157 -5.07 12.14 -14.89
C VAL A 157 -6.07 13.20 -15.39
N GLN A 158 -6.58 14.05 -14.50
CA GLN A 158 -7.53 15.11 -14.87
C GLN A 158 -6.86 16.41 -15.35
N SER A 159 -5.53 16.52 -15.21
CA SER A 159 -4.79 17.71 -15.68
C SER A 159 -4.48 17.61 -17.17
N PRO A 160 -4.26 18.74 -17.86
CA PRO A 160 -3.79 18.76 -19.25
C PRO A 160 -2.52 17.92 -19.45
N LEU A 161 -2.40 17.23 -20.60
CA LEU A 161 -1.27 16.34 -20.90
C LEU A 161 0.08 17.07 -20.95
N ASP A 162 0.06 18.35 -21.29
CA ASP A 162 1.24 19.22 -21.35
C ASP A 162 1.64 19.79 -19.97
N THR A 163 0.91 19.47 -18.90
CA THR A 163 1.19 19.98 -17.54
C THR A 163 2.61 19.64 -17.08
N GLU A 164 3.30 20.64 -16.55
CA GLU A 164 4.56 20.51 -15.84
C GLU A 164 4.33 20.39 -14.33
N TRP A 165 5.03 19.44 -13.71
CA TRP A 165 4.77 19.05 -12.33
C TRP A 165 5.90 19.41 -11.38
N LEU A 166 5.50 19.98 -10.24
CA LEU A 166 6.34 20.18 -9.06
C LEU A 166 5.86 19.29 -7.91
N SER A 167 6.79 18.66 -7.22
CA SER A 167 6.57 17.81 -6.05
C SER A 167 7.20 18.49 -4.83
N PHE A 168 6.40 18.97 -3.89
CA PHE A 168 6.86 19.80 -2.78
C PHE A 168 6.81 19.08 -1.42
N GLY A 169 7.94 19.10 -0.71
CA GLY A 169 8.11 18.54 0.63
C GLY A 169 8.23 17.00 0.69
N THR A 170 7.95 16.31 -0.42
CA THR A 170 8.13 14.88 -0.60
C THR A 170 8.23 14.59 -2.09
N TYR A 171 8.70 13.40 -2.46
CA TYR A 171 8.55 12.88 -3.81
C TYR A 171 7.23 12.13 -3.95
N PHE A 172 6.32 12.63 -4.78
CA PHE A 172 5.07 11.94 -5.13
C PHE A 172 5.27 11.06 -6.36
N GLN A 173 5.67 9.81 -6.16
CA GLN A 173 5.94 8.82 -7.23
C GLN A 173 4.80 8.68 -8.25
N GLY A 174 3.55 8.86 -7.81
CA GLY A 174 2.38 8.81 -8.69
C GLY A 174 2.38 9.90 -9.77
N ILE A 175 3.05 11.04 -9.55
CA ILE A 175 3.15 12.10 -10.56
C ILE A 175 3.83 11.56 -11.81
N THR A 176 5.04 11.03 -11.67
CA THR A 176 5.83 10.57 -12.81
C THR A 176 5.19 9.35 -13.47
N TYR A 177 4.59 8.46 -12.67
CA TYR A 177 3.90 7.29 -13.17
C TYR A 177 2.68 7.64 -14.04
N TYR A 178 1.80 8.54 -13.56
CA TYR A 178 0.57 8.85 -14.30
C TYR A 178 0.76 9.90 -15.40
N SER A 179 1.68 10.86 -15.22
CA SER A 179 1.96 11.88 -16.24
C SER A 179 2.90 11.37 -17.35
N GLN A 180 3.61 10.26 -17.12
CA GLN A 180 4.68 9.77 -17.99
C GLN A 180 5.79 10.81 -18.23
N LYS A 181 5.94 11.75 -17.29
CA LYS A 181 6.94 12.83 -17.33
C LYS A 181 7.71 12.91 -16.02
N PRO A 182 8.98 13.36 -16.04
CA PRO A 182 9.68 13.73 -14.82
C PRO A 182 8.94 14.87 -14.10
N CYS A 183 9.01 14.89 -12.77
CA CYS A 183 8.60 16.05 -11.98
C CYS A 183 9.81 16.66 -11.28
N ARG A 184 9.76 17.96 -11.04
CA ARG A 184 10.80 18.65 -10.27
C ARG A 184 10.49 18.50 -8.78
N VAL A 185 11.50 18.14 -8.00
CA VAL A 185 11.34 17.84 -6.57
C VAL A 185 11.90 19.00 -5.75
N ILE A 186 11.07 19.54 -4.86
CA ILE A 186 11.40 20.68 -4.01
C ILE A 186 11.30 20.24 -2.55
N ALA A 187 12.38 20.38 -1.78
CA ALA A 187 12.48 20.01 -0.37
C ALA A 187 12.01 18.57 -0.07
N GLY A 188 12.24 17.65 -1.02
CA GLY A 188 11.67 16.31 -1.00
C GLY A 188 12.59 15.22 -1.54
N THR A 189 13.90 15.51 -1.66
CA THR A 189 14.84 14.62 -2.35
C THR A 189 14.92 13.23 -1.71
N GLY A 190 14.89 13.12 -0.37
CA GLY A 190 14.71 11.84 0.35
C GLY A 190 15.53 10.67 -0.22
N GLU A 191 14.82 9.63 -0.69
CA GLU A 191 15.36 8.42 -1.33
C GLU A 191 16.06 8.69 -2.67
N LEU A 192 15.72 9.78 -3.37
CA LEU A 192 16.30 10.15 -4.67
C LEU A 192 17.70 10.72 -4.58
N ARG A 193 18.19 11.03 -3.37
CA ARG A 193 19.48 11.71 -3.15
C ARG A 193 20.64 10.94 -3.77
N PHE A 194 20.66 9.63 -3.55
CA PHE A 194 21.70 8.76 -4.11
C PHE A 194 21.74 8.82 -5.65
N GLY A 195 20.58 8.91 -6.30
CA GLY A 195 20.47 9.06 -7.75
C GLY A 195 20.86 10.46 -8.22
N LYS A 196 20.39 11.49 -7.52
CA LYS A 196 20.74 12.90 -7.78
C LYS A 196 22.26 13.11 -7.80
N ASP A 197 22.97 12.56 -6.83
CA ASP A 197 24.43 12.74 -6.69
C ASP A 197 25.25 12.08 -7.82
N ARG A 198 24.60 11.30 -8.69
CA ARG A 198 25.19 10.66 -9.88
C ARG A 198 24.80 11.35 -11.19
N LEU A 199 23.93 12.35 -11.14
CA LEU A 199 23.59 13.15 -12.31
C LEU A 199 24.66 14.20 -12.57
N SER A 200 24.71 14.72 -13.81
CA SER A 200 25.50 15.92 -14.08
C SER A 200 24.96 17.08 -13.23
N PRO A 201 25.83 18.01 -12.76
CA PRO A 201 25.41 19.13 -11.92
C PRO A 201 24.26 19.95 -12.54
N GLU A 202 24.29 20.15 -13.86
CA GLU A 202 23.25 20.84 -14.62
C GLU A 202 21.90 20.12 -14.54
N LYS A 203 21.88 18.80 -14.77
CA LYS A 203 20.63 18.01 -14.69
C LYS A 203 20.08 17.97 -13.27
N ALA A 204 20.96 17.82 -12.28
CA ALA A 204 20.56 17.84 -10.88
C ALA A 204 19.93 19.19 -10.50
N ALA A 205 20.53 20.31 -10.92
CA ALA A 205 20.04 21.66 -10.61
C ALA A 205 18.66 21.97 -11.22
N LEU A 206 18.33 21.38 -12.38
CA LEU A 206 17.03 21.58 -13.03
C LEU A 206 15.91 20.69 -12.49
N GLN A 207 16.25 19.63 -11.74
CA GLN A 207 15.28 18.64 -11.25
C GLN A 207 15.11 18.63 -9.74
N PHE A 208 16.14 19.04 -8.98
CA PHE A 208 16.16 18.90 -7.53
C PHE A 208 16.50 20.23 -6.85
N TYR A 209 15.57 20.67 -6.02
CA TYR A 209 15.67 21.89 -5.22
C TYR A 209 15.63 21.47 -3.74
N GLU A 210 16.76 21.56 -3.04
CA GLU A 210 16.91 20.98 -1.70
C GLU A 210 16.16 21.76 -0.61
N LYS A 211 15.95 23.07 -0.81
CA LYS A 211 15.35 23.95 0.21
C LYS A 211 13.94 24.39 -0.18
N PRO A 212 13.00 24.52 0.78
CA PRO A 212 11.66 25.04 0.51
C PRO A 212 11.68 26.44 -0.13
N SER A 213 12.66 27.27 0.22
CA SER A 213 12.84 28.62 -0.32
C SER A 213 13.15 28.66 -1.82
N GLN A 214 13.51 27.54 -2.43
CA GLN A 214 13.83 27.45 -3.87
C GLN A 214 12.59 27.23 -4.73
N ILE A 215 11.38 27.30 -4.17
CA ILE A 215 10.13 27.13 -4.90
C ILE A 215 9.99 28.13 -6.06
N GLU A 216 10.36 29.39 -5.86
CA GLU A 216 10.30 30.42 -6.91
C GLU A 216 11.31 30.15 -8.03
N GLN A 217 12.51 29.68 -7.67
CA GLN A 217 13.52 29.25 -8.64
C GLN A 217 12.99 28.07 -9.48
N ALA A 218 12.40 27.06 -8.84
CA ALA A 218 11.81 25.91 -9.52
C ALA A 218 10.67 26.31 -10.46
N LEU A 219 9.84 27.26 -10.04
CA LEU A 219 8.78 27.81 -10.88
C LEU A 219 9.36 28.55 -12.11
N ALA A 220 10.33 29.43 -11.90
CA ALA A 220 10.98 30.18 -12.98
C ALA A 220 11.68 29.26 -13.99
N ASP A 221 12.41 28.24 -13.50
CA ASP A 221 13.05 27.25 -14.36
C ASP A 221 12.03 26.43 -15.17
N THR A 222 10.90 26.08 -14.56
CA THR A 222 9.81 25.37 -15.24
C THR A 222 9.20 26.22 -16.36
N GLN A 223 8.89 27.49 -16.07
CA GLN A 223 8.36 28.43 -17.06
C GLN A 223 9.33 28.64 -18.22
N ARG A 224 10.62 28.73 -17.94
CA ARG A 224 11.67 28.87 -18.96
C ARG A 224 11.77 27.66 -19.87
N LEU A 225 11.67 26.45 -19.30
CA LEU A 225 11.82 25.19 -20.05
C LEU A 225 10.57 24.79 -20.83
N ALA A 226 9.38 25.17 -20.33
CA ALA A 226 8.10 24.85 -20.95
C ALA A 226 7.21 26.10 -20.98
N PRO A 227 7.56 27.10 -21.81
CA PRO A 227 6.79 28.34 -21.88
C PRO A 227 5.36 28.06 -22.35
N GLY A 228 4.38 28.55 -21.58
CA GLY A 228 2.96 28.39 -21.87
C GLY A 228 2.32 27.09 -21.36
N ALA A 229 3.12 26.10 -20.90
CA ALA A 229 2.58 24.89 -20.30
C ALA A 229 1.90 25.19 -18.95
N PRO A 230 0.76 24.56 -18.62
CA PRO A 230 0.19 24.63 -17.28
C PRO A 230 1.17 24.10 -16.24
N ILE A 231 1.37 24.83 -15.15
CA ILE A 231 2.23 24.39 -14.04
C ILE A 231 1.34 24.00 -12.88
N ARG A 232 1.55 22.79 -12.36
CA ARG A 232 0.87 22.27 -11.17
C ARG A 232 1.88 21.82 -10.14
N MET A 233 1.56 22.06 -8.87
CA MET A 233 2.35 21.58 -7.75
C MET A 233 1.50 20.71 -6.85
N ILE A 234 2.05 19.59 -6.40
CA ILE A 234 1.46 18.80 -5.34
C ILE A 234 2.32 18.95 -4.08
N ALA A 235 1.68 19.31 -2.97
CA ALA A 235 2.34 19.58 -1.70
C ALA A 235 1.63 18.84 -0.55
N LYS A 236 2.36 18.43 0.48
CA LYS A 236 1.74 18.02 1.75
C LYS A 236 1.20 19.24 2.49
N VAL A 237 -0.05 19.21 2.95
CA VAL A 237 -0.71 20.31 3.68
C VAL A 237 0.13 20.76 4.88
N LYS A 238 0.63 19.81 5.67
CA LYS A 238 1.44 20.12 6.87
C LYS A 238 2.72 20.88 6.55
N ILE A 239 3.35 20.59 5.41
CA ILE A 239 4.59 21.26 5.00
C ILE A 239 4.26 22.62 4.37
N TRP A 240 3.21 22.67 3.55
CA TRP A 240 2.76 23.91 2.92
C TRP A 240 2.39 24.99 3.94
N LYS A 241 1.70 24.62 5.02
CA LYS A 241 1.34 25.53 6.12
C LYS A 241 2.54 26.19 6.82
N LEU A 242 3.74 25.61 6.70
CA LEU A 242 4.97 26.18 7.27
C LEU A 242 5.63 27.21 6.35
N MET A 243 5.12 27.40 5.12
CA MET A 243 5.68 28.36 4.19
C MET A 243 5.31 29.80 4.56
N PRO A 244 6.18 30.78 4.29
CA PRO A 244 5.84 32.20 4.44
C PRO A 244 4.54 32.56 3.70
N GLN A 245 3.67 33.36 4.33
CA GLN A 245 2.38 33.75 3.75
C GLN A 245 2.53 34.39 2.36
N ILE A 246 3.56 35.22 2.18
CA ILE A 246 3.87 35.85 0.89
C ILE A 246 4.06 34.84 -0.25
N LEU A 247 4.64 33.67 0.04
CA LEU A 247 4.77 32.59 -0.95
C LEU A 247 3.45 31.86 -1.13
N GLN A 248 2.69 31.64 -0.05
CA GLN A 248 1.38 31.00 -0.16
C GLN A 248 0.42 31.81 -1.04
N ASP A 249 0.44 33.14 -0.93
CA ASP A 249 -0.44 34.05 -1.67
C ASP A 249 -0.14 34.10 -3.19
N GLN A 250 1.02 33.60 -3.62
CA GLN A 250 1.37 33.42 -5.03
C GLN A 250 0.75 32.16 -5.65
N TRP A 251 0.18 31.27 -4.84
CA TRP A 251 -0.40 30.01 -5.29
C TRP A 251 -1.89 29.93 -4.94
N ILE A 252 -2.65 29.28 -5.82
CA ILE A 252 -4.07 29.01 -5.65
C ILE A 252 -4.22 27.52 -5.37
N ILE A 253 -4.96 27.17 -4.31
CA ILE A 253 -5.37 25.79 -4.03
C ILE A 253 -6.50 25.43 -5.00
N ILE A 254 -6.26 24.45 -5.86
CA ILE A 254 -7.24 23.94 -6.84
C ILE A 254 -8.11 22.86 -6.20
N ASP A 255 -7.48 21.94 -5.47
CA ASP A 255 -8.13 20.80 -4.83
C ASP A 255 -7.30 20.37 -3.60
N GLN A 256 -7.93 19.66 -2.66
CA GLN A 256 -7.33 19.17 -1.42
C GLN A 256 -7.87 17.78 -1.08
N ASN A 257 -6.98 16.84 -0.77
CA ASN A 257 -7.38 15.48 -0.38
C ASN A 257 -7.19 15.27 1.13
N GLN A 258 -8.31 15.15 1.86
CA GLN A 258 -8.40 14.73 3.27
C GLN A 258 -7.35 15.36 4.21
N ASP A 259 -7.03 16.65 4.01
CA ASP A 259 -6.00 17.39 4.76
C ASP A 259 -4.57 16.85 4.66
N ILE A 260 -4.29 15.98 3.68
CA ILE A 260 -2.98 15.38 3.48
C ILE A 260 -2.21 16.13 2.40
N ASN A 261 -2.83 16.30 1.24
CA ASN A 261 -2.19 16.87 0.05
C ASN A 261 -2.99 18.02 -0.54
N LEU A 262 -2.29 18.95 -1.19
CA LEU A 262 -2.84 20.09 -1.93
C LEU A 262 -2.42 19.97 -3.39
N LEU A 263 -3.35 20.28 -4.29
CA LEU A 263 -3.06 20.60 -5.68
C LEU A 263 -3.05 22.13 -5.83
N LEU A 264 -1.93 22.67 -6.32
CA LEU A 264 -1.67 24.11 -6.35
C LEU A 264 -1.37 24.58 -7.80
N ALA A 265 -1.77 25.81 -8.11
CA ALA A 265 -1.45 26.53 -9.34
C ALA A 265 -0.79 27.88 -9.05
N PRO A 266 0.18 28.36 -9.85
CA PRO A 266 0.66 29.73 -9.73
C PRO A 266 -0.42 30.75 -10.11
N ARG A 267 -0.67 31.74 -9.24
CA ARG A 267 -1.72 32.77 -9.41
C ARG A 267 -1.50 33.62 -10.67
N ASN A 268 -0.25 33.93 -11.00
CA ASN A 268 0.12 34.75 -12.15
C ASN A 268 -0.05 34.04 -13.51
N LEU A 269 -0.30 32.72 -13.51
CA LEU A 269 -0.48 31.92 -14.73
C LEU A 269 -1.91 31.38 -14.89
N SER A 270 -2.72 31.41 -13.84
CA SER A 270 -4.11 30.90 -13.86
C SER A 270 -5.08 31.70 -14.74
N GLY A 271 -4.73 32.91 -15.17
CA GLY A 271 -5.57 33.74 -16.05
C GLY A 271 -5.77 33.15 -17.45
N ALA A 272 -4.88 32.28 -17.93
CA ALA A 272 -4.96 31.68 -19.26
C ALA A 272 -5.65 30.30 -19.29
N ALA A 273 -5.72 29.58 -18.16
CA ALA A 273 -6.03 28.14 -18.12
C ALA A 273 -7.34 27.76 -17.41
N LEU A 274 -8.11 28.72 -16.88
CA LEU A 274 -9.40 28.46 -16.22
C LEU A 274 -10.62 28.65 -17.13
N ARG A 275 -10.44 28.64 -18.46
CA ARG A 275 -11.59 28.51 -19.37
C ARG A 275 -12.04 27.05 -19.37
N PRO A 276 -13.23 26.71 -18.82
CA PRO A 276 -13.79 25.38 -19.05
C PRO A 276 -13.98 25.21 -20.56
N ARG A 277 -13.61 24.03 -21.08
CA ARG A 277 -14.21 23.54 -22.31
C ARG A 277 -15.57 22.96 -21.99
#